data_AF-A0A076HNT0-F1
#
_entry.id   AF-A0A076HNT0-F1
#
_cell.length_a   1.000
_cell.length_b   1.000
_cell.length_c   1.000
_cell.angle_alpha   90.00
_cell.angle_beta   90.00
_cell.angle_gamma   90.00
#
_symmetry.space_group_name_H-M   'P 1'
#
loop_
_entity.id
_entity.type
_entity.pdbx_description
1 polymer ?
#
loop_
_entity_poly.entity_id
_entity_poly.type
_entity_poly.pdbx_seq_one_letter_code
_entity_poly.pdbx_strand_id
1 'polypeptide(L)' 'MSDQALISFASAVKEDAALRAICASDKCADVDDQCDVAKQHGFDVHPHDFDNYKDGLLVEQADEDFFLKPKWWEIVS' A
#
# COMPACT_ATOMS: atom_id res chain seq x y z
N MET A 1 -9.58 -2.49 -13.28
CA MET A 1 -8.91 -1.18 -13.30
C MET A 1 -7.41 -1.45 -13.40
N SER A 2 -6.59 -0.44 -13.63
CA SER A 2 -5.16 -0.63 -13.90
C SER A 2 -4.38 -0.49 -12.59
N ASP A 3 -3.81 -1.57 -12.08
CA ASP A 3 -3.00 -1.62 -10.85
C ASP A 3 -1.67 -0.83 -10.97
N GLN A 4 -1.48 -0.13 -12.08
CA GLN A 4 -0.29 0.66 -12.41
C GLN A 4 0.04 1.73 -11.37
N ALA A 5 -0.96 2.39 -10.78
CA ALA A 5 -0.73 3.39 -9.74
C ALA A 5 -0.11 2.75 -8.48
N LEU A 6 -0.65 1.60 -8.07
CA LEU A 6 -0.14 0.82 -6.94
C LEU A 6 1.27 0.26 -7.22
N ILE A 7 1.52 -0.23 -8.44
CA ILE A 7 2.86 -0.70 -8.87
C ILE A 7 3.89 0.44 -8.84
N SER A 8 3.52 1.63 -9.35
CA SER A 8 4.38 2.81 -9.32
C SER A 8 4.66 3.27 -7.88
N PHE A 9 3.65 3.24 -7.01
CA PHE A 9 3.83 3.55 -5.60
C PHE A 9 4.73 2.52 -4.89
N ALA A 10 4.50 1.22 -5.10
CA ALA A 10 5.33 0.15 -4.56
C ALA A 10 6.80 0.27 -5.01
N SER A 11 7.03 0.67 -6.27
CA SER A 11 8.38 0.93 -6.79
C SER A 11 9.03 2.13 -6.08
N ALA A 12 8.30 3.21 -5.86
CA ALA A 12 8.80 4.36 -5.11
C ALA A 12 9.14 4.00 -3.64
N VAL A 13 8.31 3.18 -2.97
CA VAL A 13 8.58 2.65 -1.63
C VAL A 13 9.84 1.76 -1.61
N LYS A 14 10.11 1.03 -2.71
CA LYS A 14 11.35 0.26 -2.88
C LYS A 14 12.57 1.14 -3.12
N GLU A 15 12.44 2.31 -3.71
CA GLU A 15 13.58 3.18 -4.03
C GLU A 15 13.89 4.21 -2.94
N ASP A 16 12.87 4.64 -2.18
CA ASP A 16 12.99 5.66 -1.14
C ASP A 16 12.92 5.06 0.28
N ALA A 17 14.05 5.12 1.00
CA ALA A 17 14.16 4.60 2.37
C ALA A 17 13.31 5.36 3.40
N ALA A 18 13.07 6.66 3.20
CA ALA A 18 12.23 7.47 4.09
C ALA A 18 10.76 7.11 3.89
N LEU A 19 10.32 7.02 2.63
CA LEU A 19 8.97 6.56 2.29
C LEU A 19 8.72 5.14 2.80
N ARG A 20 9.73 4.24 2.65
CA ARG A 20 9.67 2.89 3.20
C ARG A 20 9.51 2.88 4.72
N ALA A 21 10.22 3.75 5.44
CA ALA A 21 10.09 3.82 6.89
C ALA A 21 8.69 4.29 7.33
N ILE A 22 8.06 5.19 6.56
CA ILE A 22 6.68 5.63 6.79
C ILE A 22 5.70 4.47 6.55
N CYS A 23 5.77 3.83 5.37
CA CYS A 23 4.92 2.70 5.01
C CYS A 23 5.12 1.45 5.88
N ALA A 24 6.24 1.34 6.59
CA ALA A 24 6.53 0.25 7.54
C ALA A 24 6.11 0.59 8.98
N SER A 25 5.65 1.82 9.25
CA SER A 25 5.31 2.26 10.60
C SER A 25 3.87 1.90 10.96
N ASP A 26 3.60 1.73 12.25
CA ASP A 26 2.25 1.46 12.77
C ASP A 26 1.26 2.62 12.52
N LYS A 27 1.74 3.77 12.03
CA LYS A 27 0.92 4.92 11.60
C LYS A 27 0.47 4.85 10.14
N CYS A 28 0.82 3.77 9.45
CA CYS A 28 0.51 3.52 8.05
C CYS A 28 0.19 2.03 7.89
N ALA A 29 -0.67 1.52 8.78
CA ALA A 29 -0.93 0.09 8.93
C ALA A 29 -2.11 -0.38 8.06
N ASP A 30 -3.12 0.48 7.91
CA ASP A 30 -4.27 0.20 7.06
C ASP A 30 -4.09 0.72 5.63
N VAL A 31 -5.00 0.30 4.75
CA VAL A 31 -5.01 0.69 3.34
C VAL A 31 -5.27 2.19 3.17
N ASP A 32 -6.09 2.80 4.03
CA ASP A 32 -6.47 4.21 3.91
C ASP A 32 -5.28 5.13 4.20
N ASP A 33 -4.51 4.85 5.26
CA ASP A 33 -3.29 5.57 5.60
C ASP A 33 -2.25 5.45 4.46
N GLN A 34 -2.13 4.27 3.85
CA GLN A 34 -1.21 4.02 2.74
C GLN A 34 -1.62 4.81 1.50
N CYS A 35 -2.92 4.93 1.23
CA CYS A 35 -3.46 5.77 0.15
C CYS A 35 -3.18 7.26 0.43
N ASP A 36 -3.34 7.70 1.67
CA ASP A 36 -3.06 9.09 2.06
C ASP A 36 -1.57 9.43 1.93
N VAL A 37 -0.68 8.53 2.32
CA VAL A 37 0.77 8.67 2.10
C VAL A 37 1.08 8.70 0.60
N ALA A 38 0.50 7.78 -0.19
CA ALA A 38 0.69 7.75 -1.64
C ALA A 38 0.29 9.10 -2.27
N LYS A 39 -0.86 9.64 -1.87
CA LYS A 39 -1.39 10.93 -2.34
C LYS A 39 -0.49 12.12 -1.97
N GLN A 40 0.04 12.14 -0.74
CA GLN A 40 1.01 13.17 -0.31
C GLN A 40 2.29 13.16 -1.15
N HIS A 41 2.66 12.00 -1.69
CA HIS A 41 3.81 11.80 -2.56
C HIS A 41 3.48 11.89 -4.06
N GLY A 42 2.25 12.27 -4.42
CA GLY A 42 1.83 12.51 -5.80
C GLY A 42 1.36 11.26 -6.57
N PHE A 43 1.10 10.16 -5.87
CA PHE A 43 0.51 8.95 -6.45
C PHE A 43 -1.01 8.95 -6.27
N ASP A 44 -1.73 8.56 -7.33
CA ASP A 44 -3.19 8.47 -7.33
C ASP A 44 -3.63 7.03 -7.00
N VAL A 45 -3.36 6.60 -5.76
CA VAL A 45 -3.70 5.26 -5.25
C VAL A 45 -4.95 5.36 -4.40
N HIS A 46 -5.87 4.43 -4.61
CA HIS A 46 -7.14 4.34 -3.90
C HIS A 46 -7.31 2.96 -3.25
N PRO A 47 -8.17 2.82 -2.22
CA PRO A 47 -8.38 1.54 -1.55
C PRO A 47 -8.81 0.41 -2.49
N HIS A 48 -9.58 0.73 -3.54
CA HIS A 48 -10.01 -0.26 -4.54
C HIS A 48 -8.86 -0.80 -5.41
N ASP A 49 -7.71 -0.12 -5.47
CA ASP A 49 -6.53 -0.64 -6.17
C ASP A 49 -5.92 -1.85 -5.44
N PHE A 50 -6.27 -2.03 -4.15
CA PHE A 50 -5.88 -3.17 -3.34
C PHE A 50 -6.88 -4.34 -3.42
N ASP A 51 -8.06 -4.14 -4.04
CA ASP A 51 -9.12 -5.17 -4.11
C ASP A 51 -8.66 -6.45 -4.82
N ASN A 52 -7.72 -6.34 -5.76
CA ASN A 52 -7.15 -7.48 -6.48
C ASN A 52 -6.25 -8.35 -5.58
N TYR A 53 -5.91 -7.87 -4.39
CA TYR A 53 -4.98 -8.51 -3.46
C TYR A 53 -5.61 -8.93 -2.13
N LYS A 54 -6.93 -8.76 -1.99
CA LYS A 54 -7.74 -9.05 -0.81
C LYS A 54 -7.81 -10.54 -0.44
N ASP A 55 -7.46 -11.45 -1.35
CA ASP A 55 -7.46 -12.90 -1.11
C ASP A 55 -6.25 -13.37 -0.27
N GLY A 56 -5.75 -12.53 0.63
CA GLY A 56 -4.68 -12.86 1.59
C GLY A 56 -3.25 -12.76 1.03
N LEU A 57 -3.08 -12.29 -0.21
CA LEU A 57 -1.77 -12.09 -0.81
C LEU A 57 -1.04 -10.88 -0.21
N LEU A 58 -1.78 -9.83 0.15
CA LEU A 58 -1.19 -8.51 0.41
C LEU A 58 -1.87 -7.75 1.56
N VAL A 59 -3.13 -8.10 1.82
CA VAL A 59 -3.97 -7.53 2.88
C VAL A 59 -4.37 -8.63 3.86
N GLU A 60 -4.30 -8.35 5.16
CA GLU A 60 -4.97 -9.11 6.21
C GLU A 60 -6.23 -8.33 6.62
N GLN A 61 -7.38 -8.98 6.50
CA GLN A 61 -8.63 -8.41 6.97
C GLN A 61 -8.74 -8.64 8.48
N ALA A 62 -8.93 -7.58 9.25
CA ALA A 62 -9.30 -7.68 10.65
C ALA A 62 -10.56 -6.82 10.87
N ASP A 63 -11.67 -7.50 11.14
CA ASP A 63 -13.02 -6.90 11.25
C ASP A 63 -13.45 -6.13 9.98
N GLU A 64 -13.67 -4.82 10.08
CA GLU A 64 -14.08 -3.93 8.97
C GLU A 64 -12.88 -3.35 8.19
N ASP A 65 -11.66 -3.50 8.71
CA ASP A 65 -10.46 -2.83 8.19
C ASP A 65 -9.54 -3.80 7.44
N PHE A 66 -8.84 -3.22 6.47
CA PHE A 66 -7.87 -3.89 5.62
C PHE A 66 -6.45 -3.43 6.00
N PHE A 67 -5.65 -4.34 6.56
CA PHE A 67 -4.27 -4.05 6.96
C PHE A 67 -3.28 -4.61 5.95
N LEU A 68 -2.31 -3.81 5.52
CA LEU A 68 -1.27 -4.31 4.62
C LEU A 68 -0.26 -5.16 5.37
N LYS A 69 0.18 -6.25 4.73
CA LYS A 69 1.28 -7.06 5.27
C LYS A 69 2.55 -6.23 5.38
N PRO A 70 3.40 -6.49 6.39
CA PRO A 70 4.74 -5.91 6.44
C PRO A 70 5.47 -6.18 5.12
N LYS A 71 6.05 -5.12 4.53
CA LYS A 71 6.75 -5.19 3.23
C LYS A 71 5.86 -5.57 2.04
N TRP A 72 4.57 -5.22 2.07
CA TRP A 72 3.63 -5.45 0.97
C TRP A 72 4.15 -5.01 -0.41
N TRP A 73 4.96 -3.93 -0.45
CA TRP A 73 5.57 -3.42 -1.67
C TRP A 73 6.45 -4.47 -2.37
N GLU A 74 7.05 -5.42 -1.66
CA GLU A 74 7.83 -6.52 -2.24
C GLU A 74 6.97 -7.53 -3.01
N ILE A 75 5.66 -7.57 -2.72
CA ILE A 75 4.68 -8.50 -3.30
C ILE A 75 4.04 -7.90 -4.56
N VAL A 76 3.96 -6.58 -4.64
CA VAL A 76 3.46 -5.85 -5.83
C VAL A 76 4.58 -5.76 -6.89
N SER A 77 4.28 -6.22 -8.10
CA SER A 77 5.17 -6.19 -9.29
C SER A 77 4.40 -5.91 -10.57
#